data_AF-A0A7S0X0K6-F1
#
_entry.id   AF-A0A7S0X0K6-F1
#
_cell.length_a   1.000
_cell.length_b   1.000
_cell.length_c   1.000
_cell.angle_alpha   90.00
_cell.angle_beta   90.00
_cell.angle_gamma   90.00
#
_symmetry.space_group_name_H-M   'P 1'
#
loop_
_entity.id
_entity.type
_entity.pdbx_description
1 polymer ?
#
loop_
_entity_poly.entity_id
_entity_poly.type
_entity_poly.pdbx_seq_one_letter_code
_entity_poly.pdbx_strand_id
1 'polypeptide(L)'
;KAAPKGSPPGTPPLQRGRQLGDHCFPKSTHDGQPTSWGNVEWSSIYGENGWCTAQHPQYGCGCYIDGYHGELCDKRHEQVCPSQCSGHGECMLGFCKCHDGWYGTDCARRKAGLPLEPGMQDPGTARGYRPWIQPVTHVPVAATIDPGSNPGTRPLRKRPLIYVYDLPPAYNARMLQYRVERVACTWRSFTGRNDTERTGGTLYGIEQLFHELLLQSEHRTFNPE
;
A
#
# COMPACT_ATOMS: atom_id res chain seq x y z
N LYS A 1 -11.68 -13.98 -11.42
CA LYS A 1 -12.28 -13.33 -12.62
C LYS A 1 -11.36 -12.20 -13.09
N ALA A 2 -10.88 -12.25 -14.33
CA ALA A 2 -9.97 -11.25 -14.87
C ALA A 2 -10.56 -9.83 -14.87
N ALA A 3 -9.72 -8.82 -15.05
CA ALA A 3 -10.17 -7.47 -15.32
C ALA A 3 -11.04 -7.44 -16.61
N PRO A 4 -12.02 -6.52 -16.72
CA PRO A 4 -12.80 -6.36 -17.93
C PRO A 4 -11.91 -6.19 -19.18
N LYS A 5 -12.34 -6.72 -20.32
CA LYS A 5 -11.62 -6.51 -21.58
C LYS A 5 -11.54 -5.01 -21.89
N GLY A 6 -10.36 -4.55 -22.31
CA GLY A 6 -10.11 -3.13 -22.58
C GLY A 6 -9.71 -2.30 -21.35
N SER A 7 -9.63 -2.90 -20.15
CA SER A 7 -9.07 -2.22 -18.99
C SER A 7 -7.59 -1.87 -19.19
N PRO A 8 -7.10 -0.72 -18.66
CA PRO A 8 -5.71 -0.34 -18.74
C PRO A 8 -4.74 -1.43 -18.21
N PRO A 9 -3.49 -1.46 -18.69
CA PRO A 9 -2.48 -2.35 -18.14
C PRO A 9 -2.34 -2.21 -16.62
N GLY A 10 -2.35 -3.35 -15.94
CA GLY A 10 -2.26 -3.42 -14.48
C GLY A 10 -3.57 -3.13 -13.74
N THR A 11 -4.73 -3.06 -14.41
CA THR A 11 -6.02 -3.07 -13.72
C THR A 11 -6.20 -4.38 -12.93
N PRO A 12 -6.48 -4.33 -11.62
CA PRO A 12 -6.67 -5.53 -10.82
C PRO A 12 -7.85 -6.39 -11.29
N PRO A 13 -7.79 -7.72 -11.09
CA PRO A 13 -8.89 -8.62 -11.43
C PRO A 13 -10.15 -8.30 -10.60
N LEU A 14 -11.33 -8.56 -11.17
CA LEU A 14 -12.61 -8.40 -10.48
C LEU A 14 -12.75 -9.36 -9.28
N GLN A 15 -12.16 -10.54 -9.40
CA GLN A 15 -12.05 -11.50 -8.29
C GLN A 15 -10.63 -12.04 -8.30
N ARG A 16 -9.94 -11.87 -7.18
CA ARG A 16 -8.63 -12.46 -6.91
C ARG A 16 -8.83 -13.85 -6.31
N GLY A 17 -7.96 -14.79 -6.66
CA GLY A 17 -7.96 -16.12 -6.03
C GLY A 17 -7.63 -16.02 -4.54
N ARG A 18 -8.13 -16.98 -3.76
CA ARG A 18 -7.80 -17.11 -2.34
C ARG A 18 -6.35 -17.54 -2.23
N GLN A 19 -5.56 -16.78 -1.49
CA GLN A 19 -4.14 -17.08 -1.42
C GLN A 19 -3.90 -18.19 -0.39
N LEU A 20 -2.80 -18.91 -0.58
CA LEU A 20 -2.25 -19.85 0.39
C LEU A 20 -1.00 -19.18 0.96
N GLY A 21 -1.09 -18.76 2.22
CA GLY A 21 0.04 -18.19 2.95
C GLY A 21 0.81 -19.27 3.70
N ASP A 22 1.83 -18.83 4.44
CA ASP A 22 2.77 -19.75 5.10
C ASP A 22 2.12 -20.67 6.15
N HIS A 23 0.96 -20.28 6.66
CA HIS A 23 0.20 -21.08 7.63
C HIS A 23 -0.74 -22.11 6.98
N CYS A 24 -0.81 -22.15 5.65
CA CYS A 24 -1.70 -23.04 4.91
C CYS A 24 -0.96 -23.95 3.93
N PHE A 25 0.21 -24.45 4.32
CA PHE A 25 0.94 -25.43 3.54
C PHE A 25 0.37 -26.84 3.74
N PRO A 26 0.02 -27.56 2.65
CA PRO A 26 -0.46 -28.93 2.76
C PRO A 26 0.66 -29.83 3.28
N LYS A 27 0.37 -30.70 4.25
CA LYS A 27 1.31 -31.68 4.84
C LYS A 27 1.74 -32.77 3.86
N SER A 28 0.99 -32.94 2.77
CA SER A 28 1.24 -33.93 1.73
C SER A 28 0.92 -33.38 0.35
N THR A 29 1.61 -33.89 -0.67
CA THR A 29 1.25 -33.67 -2.07
C THR A 29 -0.09 -34.35 -2.39
N HIS A 30 -0.60 -34.14 -3.61
CA HIS A 30 -1.82 -34.81 -4.07
C HIS A 30 -1.71 -36.36 -4.09
N ASP A 31 -0.49 -36.89 -4.23
CA ASP A 31 -0.20 -38.32 -4.21
C ASP A 31 0.07 -38.88 -2.80
N GLY A 32 -0.12 -38.05 -1.76
CA GLY A 32 0.11 -38.45 -0.37
C GLY A 32 1.58 -38.43 0.08
N GLN A 33 2.52 -37.96 -0.75
CA GLN A 33 3.91 -37.81 -0.34
C GLN A 33 4.05 -36.65 0.66
N PRO A 34 4.80 -36.81 1.76
CA PRO A 34 4.93 -35.74 2.75
C PRO A 34 5.65 -34.52 2.15
N THR A 35 5.21 -33.33 2.53
CA THR A 35 5.87 -32.07 2.18
C THR A 35 6.76 -31.61 3.33
N SER A 36 7.75 -30.77 3.04
CA SER A 36 8.52 -30.09 4.09
C SER A 36 7.68 -28.97 4.70
N TRP A 37 7.59 -28.93 6.04
CA TRP A 37 6.96 -27.85 6.81
C TRP A 37 5.44 -27.69 6.66
N GLY A 38 4.77 -28.54 5.88
CA GLY A 38 3.30 -28.54 5.76
C GLY A 38 2.63 -29.14 6.98
N ASN A 39 1.58 -28.48 7.47
CA ASN A 39 0.83 -28.88 8.67
C ASN A 39 -0.69 -28.97 8.42
N VAL A 40 -1.17 -28.65 7.22
CA VAL A 40 -2.60 -28.68 6.88
C VAL A 40 -2.93 -29.93 6.06
N GLU A 41 -4.03 -30.60 6.35
CA GLU A 41 -4.50 -31.72 5.53
C GLU A 41 -4.73 -31.28 4.08
N TRP A 42 -4.30 -32.10 3.11
CA TRP A 42 -4.48 -31.79 1.69
C TRP A 42 -5.96 -31.55 1.34
N SER A 43 -6.86 -32.36 1.89
CA SER A 43 -8.31 -32.26 1.68
C SER A 43 -8.92 -31.00 2.30
N SER A 44 -8.34 -30.44 3.37
CA SER A 44 -8.78 -29.17 3.94
C SER A 44 -8.51 -27.97 3.02
N ILE A 45 -7.54 -28.10 2.10
CA ILE A 45 -7.23 -27.06 1.13
C ILE A 45 -7.93 -27.34 -0.21
N TYR A 46 -7.77 -28.54 -0.75
CA TYR A 46 -8.17 -28.88 -2.12
C TYR A 46 -9.36 -29.83 -2.23
N GLY A 47 -9.88 -30.35 -1.12
CA GLY A 47 -11.07 -31.22 -1.11
C GLY A 47 -12.36 -30.46 -1.38
N GLU A 48 -13.49 -31.16 -1.50
CA GLU A 48 -14.80 -30.56 -1.84
C GLU A 48 -15.21 -29.41 -0.89
N ASN A 49 -15.00 -29.60 0.42
CA ASN A 49 -15.27 -28.61 1.47
C ASN A 49 -14.04 -27.74 1.83
N GLY A 50 -12.98 -27.84 1.04
CA GLY A 50 -11.68 -27.22 1.30
C GLY A 50 -11.59 -25.74 0.91
N TRP A 51 -10.53 -25.10 1.40
CA TRP A 51 -10.27 -23.67 1.21
C TRP A 51 -10.28 -23.19 -0.24
N CYS A 52 -9.80 -23.97 -1.20
CA CYS A 52 -9.70 -23.52 -2.60
C CYS A 52 -11.01 -23.70 -3.40
N THR A 53 -11.92 -24.55 -2.91
CA THR A 53 -13.01 -25.14 -3.70
C THR A 53 -14.38 -24.73 -3.18
N ALA A 54 -14.58 -24.77 -1.85
CA ALA A 54 -15.89 -24.51 -1.24
C ALA A 54 -16.23 -23.03 -1.20
N GLN A 55 -17.49 -22.63 -1.36
CA GLN A 55 -17.90 -21.24 -1.15
C GLN A 55 -17.82 -20.82 0.33
N HIS A 56 -18.07 -21.77 1.24
CA HIS A 56 -17.92 -21.61 2.69
C HIS A 56 -17.04 -22.75 3.21
N PRO A 57 -15.71 -22.56 3.22
CA PRO A 57 -14.78 -23.63 3.54
C PRO A 57 -14.83 -23.97 5.04
N GLN A 58 -14.75 -25.27 5.36
CA GLN A 58 -14.69 -25.72 6.76
C GLN A 58 -13.37 -25.36 7.43
N TYR A 59 -12.32 -25.15 6.63
CA TYR A 59 -10.99 -24.75 7.07
C TYR A 59 -10.57 -23.44 6.40
N GLY A 60 -10.29 -22.41 7.20
CA GLY A 60 -9.87 -21.10 6.73
C GLY A 60 -8.37 -20.89 6.80
N CYS A 61 -7.71 -20.60 5.68
CA CYS A 61 -6.27 -20.27 5.66
C CYS A 61 -5.94 -18.85 6.16
N GLY A 62 -6.95 -17.97 6.25
CA GLY A 62 -6.77 -16.56 6.61
C GLY A 62 -6.24 -15.67 5.49
N CYS A 63 -6.39 -14.36 5.66
CA CYS A 63 -5.99 -13.35 4.68
C CYS A 63 -4.65 -12.74 5.07
N TYR A 64 -3.58 -13.29 4.48
CA TYR A 64 -2.24 -12.80 4.77
C TYR A 64 -1.87 -11.59 3.90
N ILE A 65 -2.25 -11.55 2.61
CA ILE A 65 -1.90 -10.41 1.75
C ILE A 65 -2.71 -9.17 2.12
N ASP A 66 -2.00 -8.04 2.24
CA ASP A 66 -2.64 -6.76 2.51
C ASP A 66 -3.66 -6.35 1.42
N GLY A 67 -4.68 -5.61 1.84
CA GLY A 67 -5.77 -5.11 0.99
C GLY A 67 -6.92 -6.07 0.77
N TYR A 68 -6.88 -7.26 1.37
CA TYR A 68 -7.96 -8.23 1.29
C TYR A 68 -8.35 -8.76 2.67
N HIS A 69 -9.65 -8.96 2.86
CA HIS A 69 -10.24 -9.51 4.07
C HIS A 69 -11.51 -10.32 3.75
N GLY A 70 -12.21 -10.75 4.79
CA GLY A 70 -13.41 -11.57 4.69
C GLY A 70 -13.11 -13.06 4.76
N GLU A 71 -14.15 -13.88 4.72
CA GLU A 71 -14.04 -15.34 4.86
C GLU A 71 -13.15 -15.96 3.77
N LEU A 72 -13.18 -15.38 2.55
CA LEU A 72 -12.49 -15.90 1.37
C LEU A 72 -11.33 -15.01 0.90
N CYS A 73 -11.00 -13.95 1.62
CA CYS A 73 -9.97 -12.97 1.22
C CYS A 73 -10.24 -12.33 -0.15
N ASP A 74 -11.51 -12.10 -0.47
CA ASP A 74 -12.00 -11.52 -1.72
C ASP A 74 -12.56 -10.10 -1.55
N LYS A 75 -12.88 -9.71 -0.30
CA LYS A 75 -13.33 -8.35 0.02
C LYS A 75 -12.13 -7.44 0.13
N ARG A 76 -12.20 -6.28 -0.51
CA ARG A 76 -11.10 -5.31 -0.53
C ARG A 76 -11.18 -4.37 0.66
N HIS A 77 -10.04 -4.11 1.26
CA HIS A 77 -9.81 -2.99 2.16
C HIS A 77 -8.59 -2.20 1.67
N GLU A 78 -8.34 -1.05 2.28
CA GLU A 78 -7.23 -0.18 1.91
C GLU A 78 -5.88 -0.83 2.22
N GLN A 79 -4.92 -0.73 1.30
CA GLN A 79 -3.57 -1.24 1.53
C GLN A 79 -2.72 -0.14 2.16
N VAL A 80 -1.68 -0.49 2.90
CA VAL A 80 -0.74 0.52 3.43
C VAL A 80 0.36 0.82 2.43
N CYS A 81 0.51 2.09 2.11
CA CYS A 81 1.67 2.63 1.42
C CYS A 81 2.20 3.85 2.18
N PRO A 82 3.48 4.23 1.99
CA PRO A 82 4.03 5.45 2.58
C PRO A 82 3.16 6.67 2.22
N SER A 83 2.77 7.45 3.24
CA SER A 83 1.92 8.64 3.13
C SER A 83 0.61 8.40 2.37
N GLN A 84 0.19 7.14 2.26
CA GLN A 84 -0.94 6.71 1.46
C GLN A 84 -0.93 7.24 0.01
N CYS A 85 0.26 7.23 -0.59
CA CYS A 85 0.52 7.75 -1.93
C CYS A 85 0.12 9.22 -2.11
N SER A 86 0.16 9.99 -1.01
CA SER A 86 -0.24 11.40 -0.94
C SER A 86 -1.62 11.69 -1.55
N GLY A 87 -2.49 10.67 -1.65
CA GLY A 87 -3.78 10.77 -2.33
C GLY A 87 -3.72 10.80 -3.86
N HIS A 88 -2.54 10.72 -4.46
CA HIS A 88 -2.32 10.84 -5.90
C HIS A 88 -1.78 9.55 -6.53
N GLY A 89 -2.11 8.39 -5.94
CA GLY A 89 -1.75 7.09 -6.49
C GLY A 89 -2.51 5.94 -5.84
N GLU A 90 -2.49 4.80 -6.51
CA GLU A 90 -3.06 3.55 -6.00
C GLU A 90 -2.00 2.74 -5.25
N CYS A 91 -2.33 2.30 -4.04
CA CYS A 91 -1.43 1.46 -3.26
C CYS A 91 -1.50 0.00 -3.74
N MET A 92 -0.33 -0.57 -4.07
CA MET A 92 -0.18 -1.91 -4.64
C MET A 92 0.95 -2.64 -3.90
N LEU A 93 0.60 -3.50 -2.94
CA LEU A 93 1.57 -4.29 -2.15
C LEU A 93 2.68 -3.43 -1.52
N GLY A 94 2.31 -2.29 -0.95
CA GLY A 94 3.28 -1.34 -0.37
C GLY A 94 3.89 -0.33 -1.34
N PHE A 95 3.65 -0.47 -2.65
CA PHE A 95 4.16 0.45 -3.65
C PHE A 95 3.08 1.38 -4.18
N CYS A 96 3.41 2.65 -4.34
CA CYS A 96 2.50 3.61 -4.95
C CYS A 96 2.59 3.58 -6.47
N LYS A 97 1.47 3.24 -7.12
CA LYS A 97 1.26 3.46 -8.56
C LYS A 97 0.65 4.85 -8.73
N CYS A 98 1.49 5.84 -9.03
CA CYS A 98 1.05 7.23 -9.15
C CYS A 98 0.06 7.44 -10.29
N HIS A 99 -0.86 8.39 -10.10
CA HIS A 99 -1.73 8.91 -11.14
C HIS A 99 -0.93 9.70 -12.17
N ASP A 100 -1.51 9.90 -13.35
CA ASP A 100 -0.87 10.67 -14.42
C ASP A 100 -0.48 12.07 -13.92
N GLY A 101 0.75 12.48 -14.23
CA GLY A 101 1.28 13.77 -13.78
C GLY A 101 1.89 13.76 -12.37
N TRP A 102 1.75 12.67 -11.62
CA TRP A 102 2.34 12.49 -10.28
C TRP A 102 3.44 11.43 -10.29
N TYR A 103 4.43 11.59 -9.41
CA TYR A 103 5.59 10.70 -9.33
C TYR A 103 6.30 10.80 -7.97
N GLY A 104 7.35 10.01 -7.79
CA GLY A 104 8.06 9.85 -6.52
C GLY A 104 7.55 8.64 -5.73
N THR A 105 8.24 8.31 -4.64
CA THR A 105 7.96 7.11 -3.83
C THR A 105 6.55 7.08 -3.25
N ASP A 106 6.04 8.25 -2.87
CA ASP A 106 4.72 8.46 -2.28
C ASP A 106 3.80 9.31 -3.16
N CYS A 107 4.13 9.49 -4.45
CA CYS A 107 3.35 10.30 -5.39
C CYS A 107 3.11 11.76 -4.96
N ALA A 108 3.94 12.32 -4.07
CA ALA A 108 3.84 13.72 -3.67
C ALA A 108 4.39 14.70 -4.73
N ARG A 109 5.17 14.23 -5.71
CA ARG A 109 5.78 15.11 -6.72
C ARG A 109 4.86 15.23 -7.92
N ARG A 110 4.60 16.46 -8.35
CA ARG A 110 3.78 16.79 -9.52
C ARG A 110 4.67 17.24 -10.68
N LYS A 111 4.30 16.90 -11.92
CA LYS A 111 5.00 17.37 -13.13
C LYS A 111 4.80 18.88 -13.30
N ALA A 112 5.86 19.58 -13.71
CA ALA A 112 5.85 21.02 -13.97
C ALA A 112 4.69 21.42 -14.91
N GLY A 113 3.99 22.50 -14.56
CA GLY A 113 2.92 23.08 -15.39
C GLY A 113 1.57 22.37 -15.35
N LEU A 114 1.41 21.28 -14.58
CA LEU A 114 0.10 20.66 -14.33
C LEU A 114 -0.60 21.32 -13.14
N PRO A 115 -1.95 21.41 -13.11
CA PRO A 115 -2.68 21.94 -11.97
C PRO A 115 -2.53 21.05 -10.72
N LEU A 116 -2.70 21.64 -9.53
CA LEU A 116 -2.77 20.89 -8.29
C LEU A 116 -4.18 20.28 -8.16
N GLU A 117 -4.30 18.99 -8.42
CA GLU A 117 -5.56 18.26 -8.30
C GLU A 117 -5.84 17.87 -6.83
N PRO A 118 -7.12 17.74 -6.39
CA PRO A 118 -7.45 17.18 -5.09
C PRO A 118 -7.04 15.70 -4.97
N GLY A 119 -6.49 15.30 -3.82
CA GLY A 119 -6.13 13.91 -3.54
C GLY A 119 -7.37 13.05 -3.28
N MET A 120 -7.22 11.72 -3.28
CA MET A 120 -8.34 10.80 -3.01
C MET A 120 -8.99 11.01 -1.63
N GLN A 121 -8.26 11.58 -0.66
CA GLN A 121 -8.78 11.96 0.65
C GLN A 121 -9.66 13.21 0.65
N ASP A 122 -9.64 13.99 -0.44
CA ASP A 122 -10.29 15.30 -0.51
C ASP A 122 -11.68 15.17 -1.17
N PRO A 123 -12.73 15.79 -0.60
CA PRO A 123 -14.04 15.87 -1.24
C PRO A 123 -13.94 16.50 -2.63
N GLY A 124 -14.63 15.91 -3.62
CA GLY A 124 -14.64 16.40 -4.99
C GLY A 124 -13.51 15.87 -5.89
N THR A 125 -12.67 14.97 -5.38
CA THR A 125 -11.70 14.25 -6.21
C THR A 125 -12.36 13.43 -7.33
N ALA A 126 -11.77 13.49 -8.53
CA ALA A 126 -12.19 12.67 -9.67
C ALA A 126 -11.70 11.21 -9.59
N ARG A 127 -10.82 10.89 -8.63
CA ARG A 127 -10.10 9.59 -8.53
C ARG A 127 -10.71 8.63 -7.49
N GLY A 128 -11.97 8.85 -7.10
CA GLY A 128 -12.68 8.03 -6.13
C GLY A 128 -12.39 8.49 -4.70
N TYR A 129 -13.39 9.06 -4.05
CA TYR A 129 -13.26 9.65 -2.72
C TYR A 129 -13.07 8.58 -1.64
N ARG A 130 -12.01 8.72 -0.83
CA ARG A 130 -11.60 7.82 0.25
C ARG A 130 -11.38 8.62 1.54
N PRO A 131 -12.42 8.93 2.32
CA PRO A 131 -12.28 9.73 3.54
C PRO A 131 -11.38 9.07 4.61
N TRP A 132 -11.35 7.73 4.66
CA TRP A 132 -10.60 6.99 5.68
C TRP A 132 -9.08 7.11 5.56
N ILE A 133 -8.54 7.52 4.41
CA ILE A 133 -7.09 7.73 4.27
C ILE A 133 -6.65 9.13 4.72
N GLN A 134 -7.59 10.06 4.95
CA GLN A 134 -7.28 11.43 5.36
C GLN A 134 -6.35 11.52 6.60
N PRO A 135 -6.54 10.72 7.66
CA PRO A 135 -5.68 10.81 8.86
C PRO A 135 -4.23 10.33 8.66
N VAL A 136 -3.97 9.63 7.55
CA VAL A 136 -2.66 9.01 7.25
C VAL A 136 -2.06 9.51 5.93
N THR A 137 -2.74 10.45 5.27
CA THR A 137 -2.27 11.10 4.05
C THR A 137 -1.77 12.48 4.43
N HIS A 138 -0.53 12.78 4.07
CA HIS A 138 0.04 14.11 4.25
C HIS A 138 0.72 14.55 2.96
N VAL A 139 0.31 15.72 2.48
CA VAL A 139 0.88 16.36 1.30
C VAL A 139 1.89 17.40 1.80
N PRO A 140 3.21 17.20 1.60
CA PRO A 140 4.21 18.14 2.08
C PRO A 140 4.08 19.49 1.36
N VAL A 141 4.50 20.58 2.01
CA VAL A 141 4.47 21.94 1.41
C VAL A 141 5.22 22.00 0.08
N ALA A 142 6.29 21.23 -0.08
CA ALA A 142 7.01 21.13 -1.35
C ALA A 142 6.14 20.65 -2.53
N ALA A 143 5.08 19.89 -2.29
CA ALA A 143 4.16 19.40 -3.31
C ALA A 143 3.16 20.47 -3.81
N THR A 144 2.91 21.51 -3.01
CA THR A 144 1.97 22.58 -3.38
C THR A 144 2.65 23.68 -4.20
N ILE A 145 3.98 23.70 -4.25
CA ILE A 145 4.76 24.65 -5.04
C ILE A 145 4.80 24.19 -6.50
N ASP A 146 4.63 25.12 -7.44
CA ASP A 146 4.71 24.81 -8.87
C ASP A 146 6.16 24.47 -9.27
N PRO A 147 6.40 23.27 -9.84
CA PRO A 147 7.74 22.89 -10.30
C PRO A 147 8.13 23.77 -11.48
N GLY A 148 9.09 24.66 -11.29
CA GLY A 148 9.53 25.64 -12.30
C GLY A 148 9.02 27.08 -12.07
N SER A 149 8.28 27.35 -10.99
CA SER A 149 8.08 28.73 -10.55
C SER A 149 9.44 29.38 -10.23
N ASN A 150 9.70 30.56 -10.83
CA ASN A 150 10.92 31.32 -10.61
C ASN A 150 11.04 31.64 -9.09
N PRO A 151 12.20 31.45 -8.44
CA PRO A 151 12.36 31.60 -6.99
C PRO A 151 12.27 33.07 -6.48
N GLY A 152 11.66 33.97 -7.25
CA GLY A 152 11.38 35.35 -6.85
C GLY A 152 10.30 35.49 -5.78
N THR A 153 9.44 34.48 -5.61
CA THR A 153 8.61 34.35 -4.40
C THR A 153 9.43 33.64 -3.33
N ARG A 154 10.21 34.46 -2.61
CA ARG A 154 10.91 34.20 -1.36
C ARG A 154 10.46 32.88 -0.70
N PRO A 155 11.30 31.82 -0.62
CA PRO A 155 10.94 30.66 0.18
C PRO A 155 10.62 31.16 1.59
N LEU A 156 9.44 30.80 2.10
CA LEU A 156 9.06 30.98 3.50
C LEU A 156 9.98 30.08 4.35
N ARG A 157 11.27 30.43 4.42
CA ARG A 157 12.31 29.70 5.14
C ARG A 157 12.00 29.81 6.63
N LYS A 158 11.33 28.80 7.19
CA LYS A 158 11.24 28.63 8.64
C LYS A 158 12.67 28.39 9.15
N ARG A 159 13.18 29.25 10.04
CA ARG A 159 14.45 29.02 10.74
C ARG A 159 14.17 28.14 11.97
N PRO A 160 15.06 27.19 12.32
CA PRO A 160 16.32 26.84 11.65
C PRO A 160 16.13 26.10 10.31
N LEU A 161 17.11 26.22 9.41
CA LEU A 161 17.10 25.64 8.07
C LEU A 161 17.39 24.13 8.12
N ILE A 162 16.40 23.35 8.55
CA ILE A 162 16.44 21.89 8.43
C ILE A 162 15.81 21.53 7.08
N TYR A 163 16.52 20.71 6.30
CA TYR A 163 16.05 20.17 5.03
C TYR A 163 15.98 18.65 5.12
N VAL A 164 14.88 18.09 4.62
CA VAL A 164 14.70 16.64 4.47
C VAL A 164 14.65 16.31 3.00
N TYR A 165 15.53 15.40 2.57
CA TYR A 165 15.59 14.92 1.19
C TYR A 165 15.01 13.51 1.09
N ASP A 166 14.47 13.19 -0.08
CA ASP A 166 14.02 11.82 -0.37
C ASP A 166 15.23 10.88 -0.37
N LEU A 167 15.06 9.69 0.23
CA LEU A 167 16.09 8.65 0.17
C LEU A 167 16.27 8.16 -1.28
N PRO A 168 17.45 7.65 -1.65
CA PRO A 168 17.66 7.10 -2.99
C PRO A 168 16.67 5.97 -3.31
N PRO A 169 16.21 5.83 -4.58
CA PRO A 169 15.19 4.85 -4.96
C PRO A 169 15.47 3.41 -4.51
N ALA A 170 16.73 3.00 -4.49
CA ALA A 170 17.14 1.66 -4.04
C ALA A 170 16.77 1.39 -2.57
N TYR A 171 16.85 2.40 -1.70
CA TYR A 171 16.47 2.28 -0.29
C TYR A 171 14.95 2.28 -0.12
N ASN A 172 14.25 3.15 -0.84
CA ASN A 172 12.79 3.23 -0.83
C ASN A 172 12.14 1.91 -1.26
N ALA A 173 12.65 1.31 -2.33
CA ALA A 173 12.12 0.06 -2.84
C ALA A 173 12.44 -1.11 -1.90
N ARG A 174 13.64 -1.16 -1.32
CA ARG A 174 14.09 -2.28 -0.48
C ARG A 174 13.28 -2.43 0.81
N MET A 175 12.88 -1.32 1.44
CA MET A 175 12.05 -1.35 2.64
C MET A 175 10.66 -1.96 2.41
N LEU A 176 10.14 -1.88 1.17
CA LEU A 176 8.78 -2.30 0.83
C LEU A 176 8.75 -3.56 -0.07
N GLN A 177 9.90 -4.00 -0.59
CA GLN A 177 10.04 -5.13 -1.53
C GLN A 177 9.48 -6.45 -1.00
N TYR A 178 9.56 -6.69 0.31
CA TYR A 178 9.11 -7.93 0.94
C TYR A 178 7.73 -7.79 1.60
N ARG A 179 7.03 -6.67 1.34
CA ARG A 179 5.74 -6.38 1.94
C ARG A 179 4.63 -7.11 1.20
N VAL A 180 4.40 -8.35 1.62
CA VAL A 180 3.25 -9.13 1.17
C VAL A 180 2.23 -9.25 2.30
N GLU A 181 2.69 -9.54 3.51
CA GLU A 181 1.83 -9.77 4.67
C GLU A 181 1.26 -8.45 5.25
N ARG A 182 -0.02 -8.49 5.64
CA ARG A 182 -0.79 -7.33 6.14
C ARG A 182 -0.12 -6.60 7.29
N VAL A 183 0.46 -7.32 8.25
CA VAL A 183 0.99 -6.77 9.50
C VAL A 183 2.52 -6.77 9.58
N ALA A 184 3.21 -7.39 8.61
CA ALA A 184 4.67 -7.47 8.65
C ALA A 184 5.32 -6.14 8.26
N CYS A 185 6.40 -5.79 8.97
CA CYS A 185 7.28 -4.65 8.67
C CYS A 185 6.55 -3.31 8.46
N THR A 186 5.42 -3.11 9.14
CA THR A 186 4.67 -1.85 9.11
C THR A 186 4.30 -1.38 10.50
N TRP A 187 4.12 -0.08 10.66
CA TRP A 187 3.71 0.55 11.94
C TRP A 187 2.20 0.80 12.02
N ARG A 188 1.49 0.62 10.89
CA ARG A 188 0.03 0.69 10.78
C ARG A 188 -0.49 -0.28 9.75
N SER A 189 -1.76 -0.65 9.87
CA SER A 189 -2.54 -1.40 8.89
C SER A 189 -3.95 -0.83 8.79
N PHE A 190 -4.70 -1.22 7.77
CA PHE A 190 -6.13 -0.97 7.72
C PHE A 190 -6.91 -2.23 8.08
N THR A 191 -8.04 -2.05 8.75
CA THR A 191 -9.02 -3.12 9.00
C THR A 191 -9.84 -3.41 7.76
N GLY A 192 -10.61 -4.51 7.80
CA GLY A 192 -11.63 -4.78 6.80
C GLY A 192 -12.73 -3.71 6.69
N ARG A 193 -12.77 -2.73 7.59
CA ARG A 193 -13.67 -1.55 7.52
C ARG A 193 -12.94 -0.27 7.14
N ASN A 194 -11.69 -0.38 6.73
CA ASN A 194 -10.78 0.74 6.44
C ASN A 194 -10.47 1.63 7.66
N ASP A 195 -10.65 1.13 8.88
CA ASP A 195 -10.14 1.82 10.07
C ASP A 195 -8.62 1.68 10.12
N THR A 196 -7.91 2.72 10.55
CA THR A 196 -6.45 2.62 10.76
C THR A 196 -6.16 1.99 12.11
N GLU A 197 -5.45 0.87 12.11
CA GLU A 197 -4.92 0.21 13.32
C GLU A 197 -3.41 0.37 13.37
N ARG A 198 -2.87 0.82 14.51
CA ARG A 198 -1.43 0.81 14.74
C ARG A 198 -1.02 -0.62 15.10
N THR A 199 0.01 -1.15 14.44
CA THR A 199 0.52 -2.50 14.72
C THR A 199 1.24 -2.49 16.06
N GLY A 200 0.50 -2.74 17.13
CA GLY A 200 1.02 -2.86 18.49
C GLY A 200 1.55 -4.26 18.74
N GLY A 201 2.87 -4.43 18.82
CA GLY A 201 3.45 -5.68 19.32
C GLY A 201 4.90 -5.96 18.92
N THR A 202 5.39 -5.36 17.82
CA THR A 202 6.80 -5.52 17.40
C THR A 202 7.36 -4.22 16.84
N LEU A 203 8.64 -3.94 17.08
CA LEU A 203 9.33 -2.74 16.58
C LEU A 203 9.77 -2.86 15.11
N TYR A 204 9.44 -3.96 14.42
CA TYR A 204 9.89 -4.24 13.05
C TYR A 204 9.30 -3.31 11.97
N GLY A 205 8.37 -2.41 12.34
CA GLY A 205 7.83 -1.37 11.46
C GLY A 205 8.48 0.01 11.64
N ILE A 206 9.48 0.15 12.53
CA ILE A 206 10.01 1.45 12.91
C ILE A 206 10.76 2.15 11.77
N GLU A 207 11.44 1.41 10.91
CA GLU A 207 12.11 1.97 9.73
C GLU A 207 11.10 2.55 8.76
N GLN A 208 9.97 1.86 8.55
CA GLN A 208 8.89 2.37 7.72
C GLN A 208 8.26 3.62 8.34
N LEU A 209 8.06 3.63 9.66
CA LEU A 209 7.57 4.81 10.37
C LEU A 209 8.51 6.00 10.19
N PHE A 210 9.82 5.82 10.43
CA PHE A 210 10.80 6.88 10.23
C PHE A 210 10.83 7.39 8.79
N HIS A 211 10.78 6.48 7.81
CA HIS A 211 10.73 6.87 6.41
C HIS A 211 9.46 7.69 6.09
N GLU A 212 8.30 7.25 6.56
CA GLU A 212 7.05 7.99 6.38
C GLU A 212 7.09 9.36 7.09
N LEU A 213 7.66 9.46 8.29
CA LEU A 213 7.88 10.75 8.97
C LEU A 213 8.77 11.71 8.18
N LEU A 214 9.81 11.21 7.51
CA LEU A 214 10.66 12.02 6.63
C LEU A 214 9.88 12.50 5.39
N LEU A 215 9.10 11.60 4.78
CA LEU A 215 8.25 11.93 3.62
C LEU A 215 7.15 12.95 3.96
N GLN A 216 6.64 12.92 5.19
CA GLN A 216 5.61 13.83 5.70
C GLN A 216 6.18 15.10 6.35
N SER A 217 7.50 15.26 6.42
CA SER A 217 8.09 16.40 7.09
C SER A 217 7.72 17.74 6.40
N GLU A 218 7.38 18.76 7.19
CA GLU A 218 7.26 20.14 6.69
C GLU A 218 8.58 20.67 6.10
N HIS A 219 9.71 20.04 6.46
CA HIS A 219 11.05 20.37 6.01
C HIS A 219 11.46 19.61 4.74
N ARG A 220 10.59 18.75 4.19
CA ARG A 220 10.86 18.03 2.95
C ARG A 220 10.98 19.00 1.78
N THR A 221 12.04 18.87 1.00
CA THR A 221 12.26 19.68 -0.21
C THR A 221 12.43 18.79 -1.45
N PHE A 222 11.85 19.22 -2.56
CA PHE A 222 12.06 18.61 -3.89
C PHE A 222 13.13 19.32 -4.71
N ASN A 223 13.62 20.45 -4.21
CA ASN A 223 14.74 21.18 -4.78
C ASN A 223 15.98 20.97 -3.90
N PRO A 224 17.03 20.31 -4.43
CA PRO A 224 18.30 20.17 -3.73
C PRO A 224 19.14 21.46 -3.65
N GLU A 225 18.77 22.53 -4.35
CA GLU A 225 19.60 23.76 -4.49
C GLU A 225 18.81 25.07 -4.27
#